data_AF-A0A1I1X998-F1
#
_entry.id   AF-A0A1I1X998-F1
#
_cell.length_a   1.000
_cell.length_b   1.000
_cell.length_c   1.000
_cell.angle_alpha   90.00
_cell.angle_beta   90.00
_cell.angle_gamma   90.00
#
_symmetry.space_group_name_H-M   'P 1'
#
loop_
_entity.id
_entity.type
_entity.pdbx_description
1 polymer ?
#
loop_
_entity_poly.entity_id
_entity_poly.type
_entity_poly.pdbx_seq_one_letter_code
_entity_poly.pdbx_strand_id
1 'polypeptide(L)'
;MGMDEMFGWKEKSPQIAHRSVERSGAFDGGLAAQTQGLMAGTRVASNLGWRSVEALAVGDTVLTFDHGMQQIIEIRRRVVWIDAAQGRAGLPVVVPAGALDNRTELTLLPDQGVLVDCDAAQDMYGDPFAVVPASALDGVRGIHRAAPFQELEIIAIYFARDEVIYAEGGALVHCPATTIALDQFLAADAATYDLLGTSDAAFIAECLMREDQILASVGRVSGAAAAYC
;
A
#
# COMPACT_ATOMS: atom_id res chain seq x y z
N MET A 1 20.52 71.33 27.11
CA MET A 1 20.10 69.92 27.05
C MET A 1 19.53 69.67 25.66
N GLY A 2 20.13 68.76 24.89
CA GLY A 2 19.71 68.40 23.54
C GLY A 2 20.84 68.53 22.53
N MET A 3 21.82 67.63 22.63
CA MET A 3 22.76 67.26 21.57
C MET A 3 22.09 66.25 20.62
N ASP A 4 22.81 65.93 19.54
CA ASP A 4 22.73 64.72 18.70
C ASP A 4 22.12 64.93 17.30
N GLU A 5 22.96 65.10 16.27
CA GLU A 5 23.68 64.08 15.46
C GLU A 5 22.86 63.73 14.20
N MET A 6 23.30 64.10 13.00
CA MET A 6 24.37 63.50 12.18
C MET A 6 23.95 62.17 11.50
N PHE A 7 24.23 62.12 10.19
CA PHE A 7 24.22 60.98 9.25
C PHE A 7 23.01 60.82 8.31
N GLY A 8 23.24 61.24 7.06
CA GLY A 8 22.40 60.95 5.92
C GLY A 8 22.53 59.52 5.41
N TRP A 9 21.45 59.04 4.80
CA TRP A 9 21.42 57.80 4.06
C TRP A 9 20.68 58.00 2.72
N LYS A 10 21.32 57.47 1.69
CA LYS A 10 21.12 57.68 0.25
C LYS A 10 19.74 57.26 -0.28
N GLU A 11 19.33 57.98 -1.32
CA GLU A 11 18.34 57.57 -2.33
C GLU A 11 18.60 56.14 -2.84
N LYS A 12 17.53 55.33 -2.91
CA LYS A 12 17.50 54.04 -3.61
C LYS A 12 16.48 54.13 -4.74
N SER A 13 16.96 54.00 -5.97
CA SER A 13 16.15 53.83 -7.18
C SER A 13 15.34 52.53 -7.14
N PRO A 14 14.16 52.46 -7.79
CA PRO A 14 13.28 51.31 -7.71
C PRO A 14 13.78 50.21 -8.67
N GLN A 15 14.19 49.07 -8.13
CA GLN A 15 14.45 47.87 -8.93
C GLN A 15 13.37 46.83 -8.64
N ILE A 16 12.77 46.40 -9.74
CA ILE A 16 11.58 45.58 -9.89
C ILE A 16 11.72 44.29 -9.09
N ALA A 17 10.83 44.12 -8.11
CA ALA A 17 10.63 42.84 -7.44
C ALA A 17 10.08 41.85 -8.49
N HIS A 18 10.91 40.88 -8.88
CA HIS A 18 10.39 39.64 -9.45
C HIS A 18 9.47 39.02 -8.40
N ARG A 19 8.16 39.13 -8.63
CA ARG A 19 7.13 38.47 -7.82
C ARG A 19 7.26 36.96 -8.06
N SER A 20 8.10 36.31 -7.26
CA SER A 20 8.03 34.87 -7.06
C SER A 20 6.60 34.55 -6.63
N VAL A 21 5.93 33.70 -7.40
CA VAL A 21 4.67 33.09 -6.99
C VAL A 21 5.02 32.18 -5.81
N GLU A 22 4.83 32.69 -4.60
CA GLU A 22 4.77 31.87 -3.40
C GLU A 22 3.59 30.92 -3.60
N ARG A 23 3.87 29.68 -4.02
CA ARG A 23 2.94 28.58 -3.80
C ARG A 23 2.86 28.47 -2.29
N SER A 24 1.77 28.99 -1.73
CA SER A 24 1.40 28.78 -0.35
C SER A 24 1.39 27.28 -0.11
N GLY A 25 2.49 26.76 0.43
CA GLY A 25 2.50 25.47 1.09
C GLY A 25 1.60 25.64 2.28
N ALA A 26 0.32 25.32 2.11
CA ALA A 26 -0.51 24.85 3.20
C ALA A 26 0.23 23.62 3.72
N PHE A 27 1.07 23.88 4.71
CA PHE A 27 1.78 22.89 5.49
C PHE A 27 0.72 22.29 6.39
N ASP A 28 -0.08 21.38 5.83
CA ASP A 28 -1.09 20.68 6.58
C ASP A 28 -0.36 19.82 7.61
N GLY A 29 -0.56 20.17 8.88
CA GLY A 29 0.24 19.70 10.00
C GLY A 29 0.26 18.18 10.11
N GLY A 30 1.44 17.64 10.46
CA GLY A 30 1.59 16.35 11.12
C GLY A 30 0.77 15.19 10.54
N LEU A 31 0.65 15.07 9.22
CA LEU A 31 0.01 13.92 8.60
C LEU A 31 0.97 12.74 8.61
N ALA A 32 0.61 11.66 9.31
CA ALA A 32 1.19 10.36 9.06
C ALA A 32 1.24 10.14 7.53
N ALA A 33 2.39 9.73 7.01
CA ALA A 33 2.48 9.29 5.63
C ALA A 33 1.36 8.25 5.41
N GLN A 34 0.55 8.41 4.37
CA GLN A 34 -0.45 7.40 4.06
C GLN A 34 0.33 6.19 3.53
N THR A 35 0.57 5.22 4.42
CA THR A 35 1.39 4.04 4.14
C THR A 35 0.59 2.92 3.47
N GLN A 36 -0.75 3.01 3.52
CA GLN A 36 -1.68 2.03 2.96
C GLN A 36 -2.79 2.68 2.15
N GLY A 37 -3.27 1.95 1.14
CA GLY A 37 -4.27 2.36 0.17
C GLY A 37 -4.02 1.70 -1.20
N LEU A 38 -5.09 1.65 -2.00
CA LEU A 38 -5.06 1.13 -3.36
C LEU A 38 -4.92 2.27 -4.37
N MET A 39 -4.26 2.01 -5.50
CA MET A 39 -4.16 3.00 -6.57
C MET A 39 -5.51 3.12 -7.28
N ALA A 40 -5.89 4.34 -7.70
CA ALA A 40 -7.03 4.52 -8.59
C ALA A 40 -6.93 3.63 -9.84
N GLY A 41 -8.06 3.07 -10.26
CA GLY A 41 -8.15 2.04 -11.27
C GLY A 41 -8.12 0.61 -10.72
N THR A 42 -7.61 0.41 -9.49
CA THR A 42 -7.62 -0.91 -8.84
C THR A 42 -9.06 -1.36 -8.60
N ARG A 43 -9.43 -2.52 -9.11
CA ARG A 43 -10.76 -3.10 -8.92
C ARG A 43 -10.81 -3.98 -7.68
N VAL A 44 -11.88 -3.85 -6.92
CA VAL A 44 -12.19 -4.71 -5.77
C VAL A 44 -13.53 -5.40 -5.96
N ALA A 45 -13.71 -6.54 -5.32
CA ALA A 45 -14.97 -7.29 -5.38
C ALA A 45 -16.02 -6.61 -4.49
N SER A 46 -17.09 -6.07 -5.08
CA SER A 46 -18.22 -5.48 -4.34
C SER A 46 -19.54 -6.21 -4.62
N ASN A 47 -20.62 -5.83 -3.92
CA ASN A 47 -21.97 -6.33 -4.18
C ASN A 47 -22.48 -6.00 -5.59
N LEU A 48 -21.81 -5.09 -6.29
CA LEU A 48 -22.10 -4.69 -7.68
C LEU A 48 -21.09 -5.30 -8.67
N GLY A 49 -20.33 -6.31 -8.26
CA GLY A 49 -19.26 -6.94 -9.04
C GLY A 49 -17.91 -6.25 -8.84
N TRP A 50 -16.98 -6.47 -9.78
CA TRP A 50 -15.66 -5.84 -9.74
C TRP A 50 -15.76 -4.35 -10.06
N ARG A 51 -15.47 -3.50 -9.08
CA ARG A 51 -15.57 -2.04 -9.19
C ARG A 51 -14.24 -1.40 -8.88
N SER A 52 -13.85 -0.40 -9.66
CA SER A 52 -12.68 0.42 -9.36
C SER A 52 -12.86 1.11 -8.01
N VAL A 53 -11.79 1.16 -7.22
CA VAL A 53 -11.81 1.68 -5.85
C VAL A 53 -12.23 3.16 -5.77
N GLU A 54 -11.94 3.95 -6.79
CA GLU A 54 -12.36 5.36 -6.90
C GLU A 54 -13.87 5.54 -7.05
N ALA A 55 -14.56 4.52 -7.58
CA ALA A 55 -16.00 4.55 -7.83
C ALA A 55 -16.83 4.11 -6.60
N LEU A 56 -16.17 3.66 -5.53
CA LEU A 56 -16.84 3.26 -4.29
C LEU A 56 -17.23 4.47 -3.44
N ALA A 57 -18.31 4.29 -2.68
CA ALA A 57 -18.81 5.23 -1.70
C ALA A 57 -18.89 4.60 -0.30
N VAL A 58 -18.88 5.45 0.72
CA VAL A 58 -19.21 5.03 2.09
C VAL A 58 -20.61 4.44 2.08
N GLY A 59 -20.78 3.27 2.70
CA GLY A 59 -22.01 2.49 2.67
C GLY A 59 -22.04 1.38 1.61
N ASP A 60 -21.16 1.40 0.61
CA ASP A 60 -20.99 0.25 -0.28
C ASP A 60 -20.39 -0.93 0.48
N THR A 61 -20.68 -2.14 0.01
CA THR A 61 -20.14 -3.37 0.61
C THR A 61 -19.11 -4.03 -0.29
N VAL A 62 -17.97 -4.41 0.27
CA VAL A 62 -16.85 -5.09 -0.39
C VAL A 62 -16.72 -6.50 0.18
N LEU A 63 -16.38 -7.47 -0.67
CA LEU A 63 -16.10 -8.83 -0.25
C LEU A 63 -14.75 -8.89 0.45
N THR A 64 -14.77 -9.37 1.68
CA THR A 64 -13.60 -9.63 2.51
C THR A 64 -13.34 -11.13 2.64
N PHE A 65 -12.12 -11.48 3.02
CA PHE A 65 -11.63 -12.85 3.08
C PHE A 65 -12.38 -13.67 4.15
N ASP A 66 -12.41 -13.20 5.39
CA ASP A 66 -13.00 -13.95 6.51
C ASP A 66 -14.46 -13.60 6.82
N HIS A 67 -14.89 -12.38 6.51
CA HIS A 67 -16.17 -11.84 7.00
C HIS A 67 -17.21 -11.60 5.90
N GLY A 68 -16.97 -12.04 4.66
CA GLY A 68 -17.92 -11.88 3.56
C GLY A 68 -18.12 -10.41 3.17
N MET A 69 -19.35 -9.98 2.89
CA MET A 69 -19.60 -8.61 2.45
C MET A 69 -19.58 -7.63 3.63
N GLN A 70 -18.57 -6.76 3.70
CA GLN A 70 -18.41 -5.74 4.74
C GLN A 70 -18.63 -4.34 4.21
N GLN A 71 -19.27 -3.50 5.02
CA GLN A 71 -19.62 -2.13 4.65
C GLN A 71 -18.43 -1.19 4.85
N ILE A 72 -18.13 -0.39 3.83
CA ILE A 72 -17.16 0.70 3.92
C ILE A 72 -17.71 1.78 4.84
N ILE A 73 -16.96 2.16 5.87
CA ILE A 73 -17.34 3.22 6.82
C ILE A 73 -16.66 4.55 6.52
N GLU A 74 -15.50 4.53 5.86
CA GLU A 74 -14.72 5.71 5.52
C GLU A 74 -13.88 5.46 4.26
N ILE A 75 -13.68 6.51 3.45
CA ILE A 75 -12.77 6.51 2.30
C ILE A 75 -11.89 7.74 2.38
N ARG A 76 -10.57 7.55 2.32
CA ARG A 76 -9.57 8.62 2.26
C ARG A 76 -8.87 8.59 0.91
N ARG A 77 -8.80 9.76 0.26
CA ARG A 77 -8.14 9.93 -1.03
C ARG A 77 -6.95 10.88 -0.88
N ARG A 78 -5.84 10.55 -1.53
CA ARG A 78 -4.65 11.40 -1.56
C ARG A 78 -3.96 11.27 -2.90
N VAL A 79 -3.63 12.40 -3.51
CA VAL A 79 -2.77 12.42 -4.70
C VAL A 79 -1.34 12.67 -4.25
N VAL A 80 -0.40 11.85 -4.71
CA VAL A 80 1.02 11.95 -4.38
C VAL A 80 1.89 11.93 -5.63
N TRP A 81 2.99 12.68 -5.56
CA TRP A 81 4.11 12.55 -6.49
C TRP A 81 5.24 11.78 -5.80
N ILE A 82 5.58 10.60 -6.32
CA ILE A 82 6.71 9.81 -5.81
C ILE A 82 7.86 9.96 -6.80
N ASP A 83 8.94 10.58 -6.33
CA ASP A 83 10.17 10.75 -7.11
C ASP A 83 11.18 9.66 -6.73
N ALA A 84 11.93 9.17 -7.71
CA ALA A 84 13.05 8.25 -7.51
C ALA A 84 14.14 8.82 -6.57
N ALA A 85 14.19 10.15 -6.41
CA ALA A 85 15.06 10.80 -5.43
C ALA A 85 14.79 10.38 -3.97
N GLN A 86 13.61 9.82 -3.67
CA GLN A 86 13.26 9.32 -2.33
C GLN A 86 13.95 7.99 -1.98
N GLY A 87 14.71 7.41 -2.91
CA GLY A 87 15.44 6.17 -2.74
C GLY A 87 14.58 4.93 -2.98
N ARG A 88 15.23 3.79 -3.27
CA ARG A 88 14.56 2.55 -3.68
C ARG A 88 13.52 2.05 -2.67
N ALA A 89 13.75 2.26 -1.38
CA ALA A 89 12.85 1.78 -0.32
C ALA A 89 11.47 2.45 -0.32
N GLY A 90 11.36 3.68 -0.82
CA GLY A 90 10.09 4.41 -0.93
C GLY A 90 9.35 4.19 -2.26
N LEU A 91 9.95 3.45 -3.20
CA LEU A 91 9.34 3.20 -4.50
C LEU A 91 8.18 2.20 -4.37
N PRO A 92 7.05 2.47 -5.04
CA PRO A 92 5.94 1.51 -5.17
C PRO A 92 6.39 0.14 -5.64
N VAL A 93 5.60 -0.86 -5.26
CA VAL A 93 5.80 -2.26 -5.60
C VAL A 93 4.84 -2.62 -6.72
N VAL A 94 5.39 -2.99 -7.88
CA VAL A 94 4.66 -3.48 -9.03
C VAL A 94 4.52 -4.99 -8.91
N VAL A 95 3.29 -5.45 -8.92
CA VAL A 95 2.89 -6.86 -8.85
C VAL A 95 2.38 -7.27 -10.23
N PRO A 96 3.15 -8.07 -11.00
CA PRO A 96 2.71 -8.56 -12.30
C PRO A 96 1.42 -9.37 -12.21
N ALA A 97 0.68 -9.47 -13.31
CA ALA A 97 -0.49 -10.35 -13.38
C ALA A 97 -0.10 -11.80 -13.03
N GLY A 98 -0.86 -12.42 -12.14
CA GLY A 98 -0.70 -13.79 -11.67
C GLY A 98 0.30 -13.97 -10.53
N ALA A 99 1.02 -12.93 -10.10
CA ALA A 99 2.02 -13.06 -9.03
C ALA A 99 1.38 -13.32 -7.66
N LEU A 100 0.22 -12.71 -7.40
CA LEU A 100 -0.55 -12.87 -6.16
C LEU A 100 -2.00 -13.23 -6.50
N ASP A 101 -2.21 -14.10 -7.49
CA ASP A 101 -3.53 -14.46 -8.05
C ASP A 101 -4.36 -13.28 -8.61
N ASN A 102 -3.76 -12.09 -8.70
CA ASN A 102 -4.29 -10.95 -9.41
C ASN A 102 -4.35 -11.23 -10.92
N ARG A 103 -5.46 -10.91 -11.57
CA ARG A 103 -5.70 -11.07 -13.01
C ARG A 103 -5.03 -9.99 -13.85
N THR A 104 -4.77 -8.83 -13.26
CA THR A 104 -4.09 -7.71 -13.92
C THR A 104 -2.98 -7.20 -13.02
N GLU A 105 -2.00 -6.55 -13.63
CA GLU A 105 -0.92 -5.88 -12.88
C GLU A 105 -1.50 -4.92 -11.83
N LEU A 106 -0.90 -4.93 -10.64
CA LEU A 106 -1.30 -4.16 -9.49
C LEU A 106 -0.10 -3.37 -8.98
N THR A 107 -0.28 -2.10 -8.64
CA THR A 107 0.75 -1.28 -7.99
C THR A 107 0.35 -1.02 -6.55
N LEU A 108 1.24 -1.35 -5.62
CA LEU A 108 1.02 -1.22 -4.18
C LEU A 108 2.04 -0.26 -3.55
N LEU A 109 1.65 0.35 -2.44
CA LEU A 109 2.59 1.08 -1.59
C LEU A 109 3.55 0.09 -0.89
N PRO A 110 4.79 0.51 -0.56
CA PRO A 110 5.77 -0.39 0.07
C PRO A 110 5.28 -1.05 1.36
N ASP A 111 4.54 -0.31 2.18
CA ASP A 111 4.04 -0.77 3.48
C ASP A 111 2.60 -1.28 3.40
N GLN A 112 2.04 -1.41 2.21
CA GLN A 112 0.71 -2.00 2.01
C GLN A 112 0.76 -3.48 2.42
N GLY A 113 -0.08 -3.84 3.39
CA GLY A 113 -0.23 -5.24 3.81
C GLY A 113 -0.90 -6.07 2.73
N VAL A 114 -0.34 -7.24 2.48
CA VAL A 114 -0.83 -8.26 1.53
C VAL A 114 -0.92 -9.57 2.31
N LEU A 115 -2.09 -10.21 2.28
CA LEU A 115 -2.25 -11.55 2.85
C LEU A 115 -1.69 -12.57 1.85
N VAL A 116 -0.75 -13.39 2.29
CA VAL A 116 -0.18 -14.49 1.51
C VAL A 116 -0.46 -15.82 2.19
N ASP A 117 -0.67 -16.85 1.37
CA ASP A 117 -0.75 -18.25 1.79
C ASP A 117 0.64 -18.88 1.69
N CYS A 118 1.16 -19.43 2.79
CA CYS A 118 2.51 -19.96 2.90
C CYS A 118 2.57 -21.07 3.96
N ASP A 119 3.12 -22.23 3.61
CA ASP A 119 3.22 -23.37 4.55
C ASP A 119 4.10 -23.00 5.77
N ALA A 120 5.12 -22.17 5.55
CA ALA A 120 5.98 -21.70 6.63
C ALA A 120 5.24 -20.79 7.64
N ALA A 121 4.19 -20.08 7.22
CA ALA A 121 3.36 -19.30 8.15
C ALA A 121 2.59 -20.23 9.10
N GLN A 122 2.07 -21.35 8.59
CA GLN A 122 1.39 -22.37 9.39
C GLN A 122 2.31 -22.93 10.47
N ASP A 123 3.56 -23.21 10.14
CA ASP A 123 4.56 -23.73 11.08
C ASP A 123 4.96 -22.72 12.16
N MET A 124 5.04 -21.44 11.81
CA MET A 124 5.49 -20.37 12.71
C MET A 124 4.37 -19.81 13.60
N TYR A 125 3.20 -19.58 13.02
CA TYR A 125 2.10 -18.82 13.63
C TYR A 125 0.85 -19.66 13.90
N GLY A 126 0.81 -20.90 13.40
CA GLY A 126 -0.36 -21.78 13.54
C GLY A 126 -1.48 -21.50 12.54
N ASP A 127 -1.25 -20.60 11.58
CA ASP A 127 -2.18 -20.20 10.52
C ASP A 127 -1.40 -20.10 9.19
N PRO A 128 -1.88 -20.70 8.07
CA PRO A 128 -1.18 -20.64 6.78
C PRO A 128 -1.20 -19.24 6.15
N PHE A 129 -1.99 -18.31 6.68
CA PHE A 129 -2.08 -16.96 6.17
C PHE A 129 -1.22 -15.98 6.99
N ALA A 130 -0.44 -15.17 6.28
CA ALA A 130 0.38 -14.12 6.88
C ALA A 130 0.20 -12.79 6.14
N VAL A 131 0.05 -11.68 6.87
CA VAL A 131 0.07 -10.35 6.26
C VAL A 131 1.49 -9.83 6.22
N VAL A 132 2.03 -9.66 5.01
CA VAL A 132 3.37 -9.11 4.78
C VAL A 132 3.27 -7.74 4.09
N PRO A 133 4.19 -6.81 4.37
CA PRO A 133 4.27 -5.59 3.59
C PRO A 133 4.71 -5.92 2.15
N ALA A 134 4.10 -5.28 1.16
CA ALA A 134 4.40 -5.52 -0.26
C ALA A 134 5.90 -5.35 -0.58
N SER A 135 6.59 -4.49 0.16
CA SER A 135 8.04 -4.29 0.11
C SER A 135 8.88 -5.54 0.32
N ALA A 136 8.41 -6.50 1.12
CA ALA A 136 9.09 -7.76 1.40
C ALA A 136 9.00 -8.74 0.21
N LEU A 137 8.05 -8.53 -0.69
CA LEU A 137 7.83 -9.37 -1.87
C LEU A 137 8.69 -8.95 -3.08
N ASP A 138 9.55 -7.94 -2.97
CA ASP A 138 10.49 -7.54 -4.05
C ASP A 138 11.38 -8.72 -4.45
N GLY A 139 11.23 -9.20 -5.69
CA GLY A 139 11.91 -10.38 -6.23
C GLY A 139 11.09 -11.67 -6.22
N VAL A 140 9.97 -11.73 -5.52
CA VAL A 140 9.06 -12.89 -5.49
C VAL A 140 8.17 -12.85 -6.74
N ARG A 141 8.09 -13.94 -7.52
CA ARG A 141 7.18 -14.05 -8.70
C ARG A 141 7.24 -12.89 -9.70
N GLY A 142 8.40 -12.26 -9.83
CA GLY A 142 8.61 -11.10 -10.73
C GLY A 142 8.10 -9.75 -10.17
N ILE A 143 7.61 -9.72 -8.93
CA ILE A 143 7.29 -8.51 -8.19
C ILE A 143 8.57 -7.67 -8.07
N HIS A 144 8.45 -6.37 -8.32
CA HIS A 144 9.60 -5.48 -8.32
C HIS A 144 9.22 -4.05 -7.97
N ARG A 145 10.19 -3.25 -7.52
CA ARG A 145 9.98 -1.83 -7.25
C ARG A 145 10.22 -0.96 -8.47
N ALA A 146 9.34 -0.01 -8.72
CA ALA A 146 9.46 0.94 -9.83
C ALA A 146 8.96 2.33 -9.43
N ALA A 147 9.62 3.37 -9.94
CA ALA A 147 9.12 4.73 -9.83
C ALA A 147 7.90 4.93 -10.75
N PRO A 148 6.83 5.58 -10.28
CA PRO A 148 5.70 5.86 -11.15
C PRO A 148 6.07 6.89 -12.22
N PHE A 149 5.43 6.79 -13.39
CA PHE A 149 5.61 7.76 -14.48
C PHE A 149 4.72 9.00 -14.35
N GLN A 150 3.78 8.99 -13.39
CA GLN A 150 2.74 10.00 -13.18
C GLN A 150 2.38 10.14 -11.70
N GLU A 151 1.54 11.13 -11.38
CA GLU A 151 0.90 11.24 -10.08
C GLU A 151 0.07 9.98 -9.78
N LEU A 152 0.13 9.56 -8.52
CA LEU A 152 -0.63 8.42 -8.02
C LEU A 152 -1.77 8.96 -7.15
N GLU A 153 -3.00 8.58 -7.50
CA GLU A 153 -4.15 8.73 -6.61
C GLU A 153 -4.27 7.47 -5.75
N ILE A 154 -4.05 7.64 -4.45
CA ILE A 154 -4.14 6.59 -3.43
C ILE A 154 -5.48 6.71 -2.73
N ILE A 155 -6.21 5.60 -2.67
CA ILE A 155 -7.54 5.50 -2.09
C ILE A 155 -7.51 4.41 -1.03
N ALA A 156 -7.58 4.82 0.24
CA ALA A 156 -7.73 3.90 1.37
C ALA A 156 -9.21 3.80 1.74
N ILE A 157 -9.69 2.57 1.84
CA ILE A 157 -11.03 2.26 2.33
C ILE A 157 -10.91 1.63 3.71
N TYR A 158 -11.80 2.00 4.61
CA TYR A 158 -11.79 1.53 5.99
C TYR A 158 -13.12 0.87 6.34
N PHE A 159 -13.02 -0.14 7.18
CA PHE A 159 -14.13 -0.92 7.72
C PHE A 159 -14.20 -0.75 9.25
N ALA A 160 -15.24 -1.29 9.86
CA ALA A 160 -15.42 -1.24 11.32
C ALA A 160 -14.33 -2.01 12.09
N ARG A 161 -13.66 -2.97 11.44
CA ARG A 161 -12.55 -3.78 11.94
C ARG A 161 -11.52 -3.94 10.83
N ASP A 162 -10.39 -4.57 11.14
CA ASP A 162 -9.41 -4.93 10.12
C ASP A 162 -10.02 -5.95 9.16
N GLU A 163 -9.86 -5.73 7.86
CA GLU A 163 -10.37 -6.63 6.84
C GLU A 163 -9.31 -6.88 5.78
N VAL A 164 -9.30 -8.08 5.21
CA VAL A 164 -8.56 -8.37 3.98
C VAL A 164 -9.55 -8.44 2.83
N ILE A 165 -9.32 -7.67 1.78
CA ILE A 165 -10.24 -7.57 0.63
C ILE A 165 -9.65 -8.20 -0.63
N TYR A 166 -10.53 -8.64 -1.53
CA TYR A 166 -10.13 -9.12 -2.85
C TYR A 166 -9.91 -7.95 -3.82
N ALA A 167 -8.72 -7.88 -4.41
CA ALA A 167 -8.31 -6.91 -5.41
C ALA A 167 -7.87 -7.61 -6.72
N GLU A 168 -8.20 -6.99 -7.84
CA GLU A 168 -7.88 -7.44 -9.20
C GLU A 168 -8.10 -8.93 -9.46
N GLY A 169 -9.19 -9.50 -8.97
CA GLY A 169 -9.52 -10.91 -9.17
C GLY A 169 -9.22 -11.79 -7.97
N GLY A 170 -7.99 -11.77 -7.46
CA GLY A 170 -7.54 -12.75 -6.46
C GLY A 170 -6.54 -12.24 -5.43
N ALA A 171 -5.89 -11.09 -5.64
CA ALA A 171 -4.96 -10.57 -4.65
C ALA A 171 -5.69 -10.17 -3.36
N LEU A 172 -5.11 -10.52 -2.22
CA LEU A 172 -5.68 -10.26 -0.91
C LEU A 172 -4.94 -9.08 -0.26
N VAL A 173 -5.64 -7.96 -0.10
CA VAL A 173 -5.05 -6.70 0.36
C VAL A 173 -5.62 -6.35 1.74
N HIS A 174 -4.73 -6.15 2.70
CA HIS A 174 -5.09 -5.79 4.07
C HIS A 174 -5.54 -4.32 4.17
N CYS A 175 -6.67 -4.10 4.84
CA CYS A 175 -7.28 -2.81 5.10
C CYS A 175 -7.45 -2.66 6.62
N PRO A 176 -6.57 -1.91 7.30
CA PRO A 176 -6.68 -1.71 8.74
C PRO A 176 -7.95 -0.94 9.05
N ALA A 177 -8.49 -1.16 10.24
CA ALA A 177 -9.58 -0.37 10.79
C ALA A 177 -9.19 1.11 10.86
N THR A 178 -10.21 1.98 10.81
CA THR A 178 -10.05 3.44 10.86
C THR A 178 -9.07 3.85 11.96
N THR A 179 -7.89 4.32 11.57
CA THR A 179 -6.89 4.84 12.51
C THR A 179 -7.25 6.27 12.91
N ILE A 180 -8.35 6.47 13.65
CA ILE A 180 -8.56 7.63 14.54
C ILE A 180 -9.58 7.24 15.61
N ALA A 181 -9.14 6.60 16.70
CA ALA A 181 -9.70 6.90 18.01
C ALA A 181 -8.75 6.43 19.11
N LEU A 182 -8.52 7.29 20.09
CA LEU A 182 -8.02 6.90 21.42
C LEU A 182 -8.81 5.69 21.98
N ASP A 183 -10.07 5.54 21.56
CA ASP A 183 -10.94 4.40 21.87
C ASP A 183 -10.38 3.06 21.37
N GLN A 184 -9.67 3.01 20.25
CA GLN A 184 -9.09 1.76 19.73
C GLN A 184 -7.83 1.32 20.51
N PHE A 185 -7.13 2.28 21.12
CA PHE A 185 -6.04 1.99 22.05
C PHE A 185 -6.56 1.46 23.40
N LEU A 186 -7.82 1.77 23.74
CA LEU A 186 -8.51 1.36 24.98
C LEU A 186 -9.37 0.11 24.80
N ALA A 187 -9.92 -0.09 23.60
CA ALA A 187 -10.63 -1.28 23.20
C ALA A 187 -9.60 -2.32 22.79
N ALA A 188 -9.32 -3.26 23.69
CA ALA A 188 -8.47 -4.42 23.46
C ALA A 188 -9.09 -5.42 22.46
N ASP A 189 -9.67 -4.94 21.36
CA ASP A 189 -10.03 -5.82 20.26
C ASP A 189 -8.73 -6.12 19.53
N ALA A 190 -8.30 -7.38 19.59
CA ALA A 190 -7.07 -7.83 18.96
C ALA A 190 -7.19 -7.54 17.46
N ALA A 191 -6.18 -6.87 16.89
CA ALA A 191 -6.04 -6.79 15.44
C ALA A 191 -6.21 -8.21 14.87
N THR A 192 -7.15 -8.40 13.95
CA THR A 192 -7.42 -9.73 13.39
C THR A 192 -6.25 -10.19 12.52
N TYR A 193 -5.48 -9.22 12.00
CA TYR A 193 -4.31 -9.48 11.18
C TYR A 193 -3.11 -8.69 11.71
N ASP A 194 -2.01 -9.40 11.95
CA ASP A 194 -0.74 -8.78 12.31
C ASP A 194 0.12 -8.58 11.06
N LEU A 195 0.42 -7.32 10.74
CA LEU A 195 1.39 -6.99 9.70
C LEU A 195 2.79 -7.39 10.18
N LEU A 196 3.38 -8.40 9.55
CA LEU A 196 4.67 -8.94 9.93
C LEU A 196 5.79 -7.89 9.83
N GLY A 197 6.68 -7.91 10.83
CA GLY A 197 7.89 -7.12 10.84
C GLY A 197 8.87 -7.55 9.74
N THR A 198 9.87 -6.72 9.46
CA THR A 198 10.79 -6.89 8.32
C THR A 198 11.48 -8.27 8.28
N SER A 199 11.93 -8.81 9.41
CA SER A 199 12.62 -10.12 9.45
C SER A 199 11.70 -11.26 9.04
N ASP A 200 10.50 -11.28 9.63
CA ASP A 200 9.53 -12.35 9.50
C ASP A 200 8.91 -12.32 8.10
N ALA A 201 8.59 -11.11 7.61
CA ALA A 201 8.11 -10.91 6.25
C ALA A 201 9.14 -11.35 5.20
N ALA A 202 10.44 -11.07 5.42
CA ALA A 202 11.50 -11.52 4.52
C ALA A 202 11.66 -13.04 4.53
N PHE A 203 11.50 -13.69 5.70
CA PHE A 203 11.51 -15.13 5.80
C PHE A 203 10.34 -15.77 5.04
N ILE A 204 9.12 -15.25 5.22
CA ILE A 204 7.94 -15.71 4.47
C ILE A 204 8.15 -15.54 2.96
N ALA A 205 8.72 -14.42 2.51
CA ALA A 205 9.04 -14.19 1.10
C ALA A 205 10.04 -15.21 0.55
N GLU A 206 11.09 -15.57 1.32
CA GLU A 206 12.04 -16.61 0.93
C GLU A 206 11.38 -17.99 0.83
N CYS A 207 10.49 -18.32 1.77
CA CYS A 207 9.72 -19.57 1.75
C CYS A 207 8.82 -19.66 0.51
N LEU A 208 8.09 -18.60 0.16
CA LEU A 208 7.30 -18.54 -1.07
C LEU A 208 8.15 -18.84 -2.31
N MET A 209 9.36 -18.25 -2.40
CA MET A 209 10.27 -18.51 -3.52
C MET A 209 10.73 -19.97 -3.58
N ARG A 210 10.92 -20.63 -2.43
CA ARG A 210 11.30 -22.05 -2.37
C ARG A 210 10.13 -22.96 -2.72
N GLU A 211 8.94 -22.66 -2.23
CA GLU A 211 7.70 -23.38 -2.59
C GLU A 211 7.46 -23.33 -4.10
N ASP A 212 7.59 -22.16 -4.71
CA ASP A 212 7.47 -21.99 -6.17
C ASP A 212 8.50 -22.86 -6.93
N GLN A 213 9.74 -22.95 -6.42
CA GLN A 213 10.78 -23.81 -7.02
C GLN A 213 10.46 -25.31 -6.87
N ILE A 214 9.93 -25.72 -5.71
CA ILE A 214 9.50 -27.08 -5.45
C ILE A 214 8.35 -27.45 -6.39
N LEU A 215 7.31 -26.62 -6.47
CA LEU A 215 6.16 -26.82 -7.35
C LEU A 215 6.57 -26.87 -8.82
N ALA A 216 7.47 -25.98 -9.27
CA ALA A 216 8.01 -26.01 -10.62
C ALA A 216 8.81 -27.29 -10.91
N SER A 217 9.53 -27.82 -9.93
CA SER A 217 10.29 -29.08 -10.08
C SER A 217 9.36 -30.30 -10.15
N VAL A 218 8.33 -30.37 -9.30
CA VAL A 218 7.34 -31.46 -9.29
C VAL A 218 6.50 -31.43 -10.57
N GLY A 219 6.08 -30.25 -11.02
CA GLY A 219 5.36 -30.07 -12.29
C GLY A 219 6.18 -30.54 -13.50
N ARG A 220 7.50 -30.32 -13.52
CA ARG A 220 8.39 -30.85 -14.57
C ARG A 220 8.50 -32.37 -14.55
N VAL A 221 8.58 -33.00 -13.37
CA VAL A 221 8.64 -34.47 -13.25
C VAL A 221 7.33 -35.10 -13.74
N SER A 222 6.18 -34.53 -13.41
CA SER A 222 4.87 -34.99 -13.89
C SER A 222 4.70 -34.78 -15.40
N GLY A 223 5.10 -33.63 -15.94
CA GLY A 223 5.07 -33.35 -17.38
C GLY A 223 6.02 -34.22 -18.20
N ALA A 224 7.18 -34.58 -17.66
CA ALA A 224 8.11 -35.50 -18.31
C ALA A 224 7.58 -36.95 -18.33
N ALA A 225 6.88 -37.39 -17.28
CA ALA A 225 6.24 -38.71 -17.25
C ALA A 225 5.08 -38.82 -18.27
N ALA A 226 4.35 -37.74 -18.52
CA ALA A 226 3.26 -37.71 -19.50
C ALA A 226 3.74 -37.67 -20.98
N ALA A 227 5.00 -37.30 -21.25
CA ALA A 227 5.55 -37.20 -22.60
C ALA A 227 6.09 -38.55 -23.15
N TYR A 228 6.04 -39.63 -22.37
CA TYR A 228 6.52 -40.97 -22.75
C TYR A 228 5.39 -42.02 -22.83
N CYS A 229 4.13 -41.61 -23.00
CA CYS A 229 2.99 -42.51 -23.22
C CYS A 229 2.33 -42.26 -24.57
#